data_AF-A0A937WWJ3-F1
#
_entry.id   AF-A0A937WWJ3-F1
#
_cell.length_a   1.000
_cell.length_b   1.000
_cell.length_c   1.000
_cell.angle_alpha   90.00
_cell.angle_beta   90.00
_cell.angle_gamma   90.00
#
_symmetry.space_group_name_H-M   'P 1'
#
loop_
_entity.id
_entity.type
_entity.pdbx_description
1 polymer ?
#
loop_
_entity_poly.entity_id
_entity_poly.type
_entity_poly.pdbx_seq_one_letter_code
_entity_poly.pdbx_strand_id
1 'polypeptide(L)'
;MSLSNRSIPALLSDLTAVPLHKKAERIQTLYERVAFSPSGILYSMQRFADGEIRPFQPSDFDGAFAINPSVGQLDIEGPWDYLHGENSITTSGIYLAAQAYRIQVEDSPAAQEQAERAFRSLELIFEMGVAAGKPGWMNKPYGFRPSNQTSPDQYSDACWGLFTYYKVAPPTRRRRIEEMIIAFADYWRGVDYTLTYFGKSWSLREETGYSNATTLLIQTLANRFTGDPAYLLEAEWFPDHQTWMQTSTALNWLKRI
;
A
#
# COMPACT_ATOMS: atom_id res chain seq x y z
N MET A 1 -27.57 17.63 -11.58
CA MET A 1 -26.14 17.91 -11.84
C MET A 1 -25.32 16.75 -11.30
N SER A 2 -24.51 16.07 -12.12
CA SER A 2 -23.71 14.92 -11.68
C SER A 2 -22.78 15.31 -10.52
N LEU A 3 -22.59 14.42 -9.53
CA LEU A 3 -21.62 14.65 -8.46
C LEU A 3 -20.23 14.92 -9.05
N SER A 4 -19.86 14.23 -10.14
CA SER A 4 -18.61 14.36 -10.91
C SER A 4 -18.25 15.79 -11.32
N ASN A 5 -19.23 16.69 -11.43
CA ASN A 5 -19.03 18.05 -11.93
C ASN A 5 -19.02 19.12 -10.82
N ARG A 6 -19.20 18.73 -9.55
CA ARG A 6 -19.15 19.64 -8.41
C ARG A 6 -17.71 20.00 -8.05
N SER A 7 -17.47 21.22 -7.58
CA SER A 7 -16.18 21.61 -6.99
C SER A 7 -15.90 20.84 -5.69
N ILE A 8 -14.64 20.76 -5.26
CA ILE A 8 -14.25 20.11 -4.00
C ILE A 8 -14.97 20.77 -2.80
N PRO A 9 -15.01 22.11 -2.65
CA PRO A 9 -15.78 22.74 -1.57
C PRO A 9 -17.27 22.33 -1.58
N ALA A 10 -17.88 22.19 -2.76
CA ALA A 10 -19.28 21.77 -2.88
C ALA A 10 -19.50 20.28 -2.59
N LEU A 11 -18.48 19.43 -2.72
CA LEU A 11 -18.54 18.03 -2.27
C LEU A 11 -18.43 17.91 -0.76
N LEU A 12 -17.61 18.78 -0.15
CA LEU A 12 -17.33 18.77 1.28
C LEU A 12 -18.31 19.63 2.11
N SER A 13 -19.10 20.51 1.47
CA SER A 13 -20.05 21.35 2.18
C SER A 13 -21.18 20.53 2.81
N ASP A 14 -21.58 20.95 4.00
CA ASP A 14 -22.71 20.43 4.76
C ASP A 14 -22.66 18.92 5.01
N LEU A 15 -21.47 18.32 5.00
CA LEU A 15 -21.34 16.87 5.21
C LEU A 15 -22.08 16.46 6.47
N THR A 16 -21.97 17.19 7.59
CA THR A 16 -22.67 16.86 8.86
C THR A 16 -24.19 16.64 8.71
N ALA A 17 -24.86 17.41 7.86
CA ALA A 17 -26.31 17.37 7.63
C ALA A 17 -26.77 16.30 6.62
N VAL A 18 -25.82 15.67 5.90
CA VAL A 18 -26.12 14.71 4.83
C VAL A 18 -26.23 13.28 5.41
N PRO A 19 -27.18 12.44 4.94
CA PRO A 19 -27.25 11.03 5.34
C PRO A 19 -25.94 10.27 5.07
N LEU A 20 -25.62 9.27 5.90
CA LEU A 20 -24.33 8.55 5.84
C LEU A 20 -23.98 8.02 4.45
N HIS A 21 -24.91 7.38 3.74
CA HIS A 21 -24.67 6.85 2.41
C HIS A 21 -24.31 7.96 1.40
N LYS A 22 -24.95 9.13 1.48
CA LYS A 22 -24.62 10.29 0.65
C LYS A 22 -23.29 10.94 1.03
N LYS A 23 -22.86 10.88 2.31
CA LYS A 23 -21.49 11.27 2.70
C LYS A 23 -20.47 10.36 2.03
N ALA A 24 -20.68 9.04 2.11
CA ALA A 24 -19.80 8.05 1.49
C ALA A 24 -19.69 8.26 -0.04
N GLU A 25 -20.82 8.45 -0.74
CA GLU A 25 -20.82 8.76 -2.18
C GLU A 25 -19.98 10.00 -2.52
N ARG A 26 -20.10 11.09 -1.73
CA ARG A 26 -19.36 12.34 -1.95
C ARG A 26 -17.87 12.19 -1.68
N ILE A 27 -17.50 11.53 -0.59
CA ILE A 27 -16.10 11.26 -0.24
C ILE A 27 -15.45 10.35 -1.28
N GLN A 28 -16.14 9.28 -1.69
CA GLN A 28 -15.67 8.38 -2.74
C GLN A 28 -15.48 9.14 -4.06
N THR A 29 -16.47 9.95 -4.47
CA THR A 29 -16.36 10.79 -5.68
C THR A 29 -15.18 11.75 -5.62
N LEU A 30 -14.90 12.35 -4.45
CA LEU A 30 -13.76 13.23 -4.27
C LEU A 30 -12.45 12.45 -4.41
N TYR A 31 -12.34 11.32 -3.70
CA TYR A 31 -11.13 10.51 -3.68
C TYR A 31 -10.78 9.97 -5.08
N GLU A 32 -11.74 9.43 -5.82
CA GLU A 32 -11.56 8.88 -7.18
C GLU A 32 -10.96 9.88 -8.17
N ARG A 33 -11.19 11.18 -7.97
CA ARG A 33 -10.67 12.26 -8.82
C ARG A 33 -9.22 12.60 -8.55
N VAL A 34 -8.78 12.49 -7.29
CA VAL A 34 -7.49 13.04 -6.85
C VAL A 34 -6.49 11.98 -6.44
N ALA A 35 -6.92 10.74 -6.22
CA ALA A 35 -6.08 9.69 -5.63
C ALA A 35 -4.89 9.25 -6.50
N PHE A 36 -5.00 9.34 -7.83
CA PHE A 36 -4.01 8.80 -8.75
C PHE A 36 -3.16 9.91 -9.36
N SER A 37 -1.86 9.68 -9.43
CA SER A 37 -0.97 10.52 -10.20
C SER A 37 -1.10 10.24 -11.70
N PRO A 38 -0.57 11.13 -12.57
CA PRO A 38 -0.48 10.86 -14.00
C PRO A 38 0.32 9.59 -14.36
N SER A 39 1.20 9.09 -13.48
CA SER A 39 1.90 7.81 -13.71
C SER A 39 1.00 6.59 -13.52
N GLY A 40 -0.19 6.77 -12.94
CA GLY A 40 -1.11 5.69 -12.58
C GLY A 40 -0.86 5.12 -11.18
N ILE A 41 0.15 5.61 -10.46
CA ILE A 41 0.41 5.22 -9.06
C ILE A 41 -0.43 6.09 -8.13
N LEU A 42 -1.02 5.51 -7.08
CA LEU A 42 -1.74 6.29 -6.06
C LEU A 42 -0.78 7.20 -5.30
N TYR A 43 -1.20 8.44 -5.06
CA TYR A 43 -0.52 9.30 -4.11
C TYR A 43 -0.58 8.68 -2.71
N SER A 44 0.54 8.77 -1.99
CA SER A 44 0.60 8.37 -0.60
C SER A 44 0.10 9.48 0.33
N MET A 45 0.47 10.73 0.04
CA MET A 45 0.02 11.91 0.76
C MET A 45 -0.28 13.04 -0.23
N GLN A 46 -1.26 13.86 0.13
CA GLN A 46 -1.70 15.02 -0.64
C GLN A 46 -1.89 16.21 0.30
N ARG A 47 -1.80 17.41 -0.27
CA ARG A 47 -2.07 18.64 0.45
C ARG A 47 -3.57 18.89 0.42
N PHE A 48 -4.15 19.17 1.60
CA PHE A 48 -5.45 19.82 1.72
C PHE A 48 -5.22 21.28 2.13
N ALA A 49 -5.48 22.20 1.20
CA ALA A 49 -5.32 23.63 1.40
C ALA A 49 -6.31 24.38 0.51
N ASP A 50 -6.82 25.52 0.99
CA ASP A 50 -7.71 26.41 0.23
C ASP A 50 -8.95 25.72 -0.37
N GLY A 51 -9.44 24.68 0.31
CA GLY A 51 -10.59 23.90 -0.15
C GLY A 51 -10.29 22.93 -1.30
N GLU A 52 -9.02 22.71 -1.62
CA GLU A 52 -8.56 21.79 -2.67
C GLU A 52 -7.74 20.63 -2.08
N ILE A 53 -7.83 19.47 -2.72
CA ILE A 53 -6.92 18.34 -2.51
C ILE A 53 -6.05 18.24 -3.75
N ARG A 54 -4.74 18.39 -3.57
CA ARG A 54 -3.77 18.38 -4.66
C ARG A 54 -2.45 17.73 -4.25
N PRO A 55 -1.62 17.29 -5.19
CA PRO A 55 -0.25 16.90 -4.89
C PRO A 55 0.52 18.04 -4.21
N PHE A 56 1.45 17.68 -3.33
CA PHE A 56 2.40 18.63 -2.77
C PHE A 56 3.24 19.28 -3.88
N GLN A 57 3.51 20.57 -3.75
CA GLN A 57 4.34 21.38 -4.64
C GLN A 57 5.60 21.85 -3.91
N PRO A 58 6.66 22.26 -4.61
CA PRO A 58 7.88 22.77 -3.98
C PRO A 58 7.62 23.88 -2.95
N SER A 59 6.76 24.84 -3.29
CA SER A 59 6.41 25.98 -2.43
C SER A 59 5.69 25.60 -1.13
N ASP A 60 5.14 24.38 -1.02
CA ASP A 60 4.51 23.91 0.23
C ASP A 60 5.55 23.67 1.35
N PHE A 61 6.85 23.67 1.01
CA PHE A 61 7.97 23.41 1.94
C PHE A 61 8.87 24.63 2.13
N ASP A 62 8.47 25.81 1.67
CA ASP A 62 9.23 27.04 1.90
C ASP A 62 9.39 27.27 3.41
N GLY A 63 10.63 27.16 3.90
CA GLY A 63 10.97 27.36 5.31
C GLY A 63 10.74 26.15 6.23
N ALA A 64 10.43 24.95 5.71
CA ALA A 64 10.21 23.75 6.53
C ALA A 64 10.78 22.47 5.92
N PHE A 65 11.12 21.52 6.82
CA PHE A 65 11.38 20.10 6.58
C PHE A 65 12.37 19.74 5.44
N ALA A 66 13.64 19.50 5.81
CA ALA A 66 14.61 18.89 4.92
C ALA A 66 14.71 17.39 5.19
N ILE A 67 14.24 16.55 4.27
CA ILE A 67 14.71 15.18 4.17
C ILE A 67 16.14 15.25 3.65
N ASN A 68 17.07 14.51 4.24
CA ASN A 68 18.41 14.36 3.68
C ASN A 68 18.41 13.16 2.71
N PRO A 69 18.30 13.37 1.38
CA PRO A 69 18.23 12.28 0.40
C PRO A 69 19.50 11.42 0.39
N SER A 70 20.64 11.97 0.82
CA SER A 70 21.92 11.26 0.82
C SER A 70 21.95 10.06 1.79
N VAL A 71 21.20 10.12 2.90
CA VAL A 71 21.14 9.02 3.89
C VAL A 71 20.39 7.81 3.33
N GLY A 72 19.36 8.06 2.52
CA GLY A 72 18.56 7.00 1.89
C GLY A 72 19.02 6.61 0.48
N GLN A 73 20.02 7.31 -0.08
CA GLN A 73 20.37 7.24 -1.51
C GLN A 73 19.14 7.45 -2.40
N LEU A 74 18.30 8.43 -2.03
CA LEU A 74 17.04 8.70 -2.71
C LEU A 74 17.26 9.57 -3.94
N ASP A 75 16.69 9.16 -5.07
CA ASP A 75 16.57 9.98 -6.27
C ASP A 75 15.27 10.80 -6.20
N ILE A 76 15.31 11.92 -5.48
CA ILE A 76 14.18 12.83 -5.28
C ILE A 76 14.59 14.27 -5.58
N GLU A 77 13.68 15.06 -6.16
CA GLU A 77 13.90 16.48 -6.45
C GLU A 77 13.68 17.36 -5.22
N GLY A 78 12.89 16.88 -4.26
CA GLY A 78 12.69 17.54 -2.99
C GLY A 78 11.69 16.82 -2.07
N PRO A 79 11.31 17.44 -0.95
CA PRO A 79 10.44 16.81 0.05
C PRO A 79 9.06 16.39 -0.47
N TRP A 80 8.54 17.08 -1.49
CA TRP A 80 7.24 16.74 -2.08
C TRP A 80 7.24 15.35 -2.73
N ASP A 81 8.32 14.97 -3.43
CA ASP A 81 8.45 13.66 -4.08
C ASP A 81 8.41 12.54 -3.06
N TYR A 82 9.07 12.75 -1.91
CA TYR A 82 9.02 11.80 -0.82
C TYR A 82 7.57 11.59 -0.38
N LEU A 83 6.83 12.66 -0.11
CA LEU A 83 5.44 12.57 0.31
C LEU A 83 4.49 12.03 -0.78
N HIS A 84 4.83 12.18 -2.06
CA HIS A 84 4.01 11.61 -3.13
C HIS A 84 4.01 10.10 -3.09
N GLY A 85 5.17 9.48 -2.86
CA GLY A 85 5.38 8.05 -3.09
C GLY A 85 5.60 7.19 -1.86
N GLU A 86 5.94 7.75 -0.70
CA GLU A 86 6.44 6.99 0.46
C GLU A 86 5.57 5.78 0.82
N ASN A 87 4.25 5.97 0.89
CA ASN A 87 3.29 4.94 1.28
C ASN A 87 2.34 4.53 0.15
N SER A 88 2.75 4.69 -1.12
CA SER A 88 1.89 4.37 -2.26
C SER A 88 1.51 2.89 -2.34
N ILE A 89 2.36 1.99 -1.83
CA ILE A 89 2.03 0.56 -1.73
C ILE A 89 0.85 0.36 -0.78
N THR A 90 0.91 0.96 0.41
CA THR A 90 -0.16 0.94 1.41
C THR A 90 -1.45 1.54 0.86
N THR A 91 -1.41 2.74 0.29
CA THR A 91 -2.62 3.38 -0.24
C THR A 91 -3.24 2.57 -1.36
N SER A 92 -2.43 2.01 -2.25
CA SER A 92 -2.90 1.13 -3.34
C SER A 92 -3.52 -0.16 -2.80
N GLY A 93 -2.89 -0.83 -1.83
CA GLY A 93 -3.37 -2.07 -1.23
C GLY A 93 -4.69 -1.91 -0.49
N ILE A 94 -4.77 -0.93 0.41
CA ILE A 94 -6.00 -0.66 1.18
C ILE A 94 -7.13 -0.20 0.26
N TYR A 95 -6.84 0.68 -0.71
CA TYR A 95 -7.86 1.14 -1.64
C TYR A 95 -8.37 0.00 -2.53
N LEU A 96 -7.47 -0.89 -3.00
CA LEU A 96 -7.85 -2.09 -3.74
C LEU A 96 -8.76 -3.01 -2.92
N ALA A 97 -8.44 -3.25 -1.63
CA ALA A 97 -9.30 -4.01 -0.74
C ALA A 97 -10.70 -3.37 -0.61
N ALA A 98 -10.75 -2.05 -0.42
CA ALA A 98 -12.01 -1.32 -0.30
C ALA A 98 -12.87 -1.45 -1.56
N GLN A 99 -12.29 -1.32 -2.76
CA GLN A 99 -13.03 -1.51 -4.01
C GLN A 99 -13.47 -2.97 -4.20
N ALA A 100 -12.63 -3.94 -3.84
CA ALA A 100 -12.98 -5.35 -3.88
C ALA A 100 -14.17 -5.68 -2.96
N TYR A 101 -14.27 -5.07 -1.78
CA TYR A 101 -15.46 -5.20 -0.93
C TYR A 101 -16.69 -4.54 -1.54
N ARG A 102 -16.56 -3.36 -2.15
CA ARG A 102 -17.66 -2.72 -2.89
C ARG A 102 -18.18 -3.61 -4.02
N ILE A 103 -17.30 -4.24 -4.80
CA ILE A 103 -17.70 -5.18 -5.86
C ILE A 103 -18.47 -6.38 -5.27
N GLN A 104 -18.01 -6.95 -4.15
CA GLN A 104 -18.70 -8.08 -3.51
C GLN A 104 -20.11 -7.74 -3.02
N VAL A 105 -20.37 -6.47 -2.65
CA VAL A 105 -21.66 -6.04 -2.11
C VAL A 105 -22.59 -5.48 -3.19
N GLU A 106 -22.06 -4.70 -4.12
CA GLU A 106 -22.84 -3.88 -5.06
C GLU A 106 -22.69 -4.31 -6.53
N ASP A 107 -21.67 -5.10 -6.86
CA ASP A 107 -21.26 -5.41 -8.25
C ASP A 107 -21.17 -4.18 -9.18
N SER A 108 -20.66 -3.07 -8.64
CA SER A 108 -20.65 -1.78 -9.32
C SER A 108 -19.55 -1.69 -10.39
N PRO A 109 -19.86 -1.35 -11.65
CA PRO A 109 -18.85 -1.11 -12.69
C PRO A 109 -17.83 -0.02 -12.30
N ALA A 110 -18.26 1.00 -11.58
CA ALA A 110 -17.36 2.04 -11.08
C ALA A 110 -16.36 1.49 -10.04
N ALA A 111 -16.80 0.55 -9.18
CA ALA A 111 -15.90 -0.11 -8.24
C ALA A 111 -14.91 -1.03 -8.97
N GLN A 112 -15.35 -1.72 -10.03
CA GLN A 112 -14.46 -2.51 -10.89
C GLN A 112 -13.38 -1.65 -11.56
N GLU A 113 -13.76 -0.49 -12.11
CA GLU A 113 -12.82 0.46 -12.72
C GLU A 113 -11.78 0.95 -11.70
N GLN A 114 -12.22 1.34 -10.50
CA GLN A 114 -11.31 1.82 -9.46
C GLN A 114 -10.41 0.70 -8.90
N ALA A 115 -10.93 -0.52 -8.76
CA ALA A 115 -10.13 -1.69 -8.38
C ALA A 115 -9.05 -1.96 -9.42
N GLU A 116 -9.37 -1.87 -10.72
CA GLU A 116 -8.40 -2.08 -11.78
C GLU A 116 -7.29 -1.01 -11.77
N ARG A 117 -7.64 0.26 -11.54
CA ARG A 117 -6.65 1.33 -11.38
C ARG A 117 -5.74 1.08 -10.16
N ALA A 118 -6.31 0.69 -9.02
CA ALA A 118 -5.55 0.40 -7.80
C ALA A 118 -4.63 -0.83 -7.96
N PHE A 119 -5.12 -1.87 -8.63
CA PHE A 119 -4.33 -3.03 -9.01
C PHE A 119 -3.17 -2.62 -9.92
N ARG A 120 -3.43 -1.80 -10.95
CA ARG A 120 -2.38 -1.31 -11.86
C ARG A 120 -1.33 -0.48 -11.12
N SER A 121 -1.70 0.30 -10.11
CA SER A 121 -0.75 1.01 -9.25
C SER A 121 0.23 0.05 -8.55
N LEU A 122 -0.27 -1.02 -7.94
CA LEU A 122 0.59 -2.06 -7.34
C LEU A 122 1.46 -2.77 -8.38
N GLU A 123 0.89 -3.07 -9.55
CA GLU A 123 1.61 -3.72 -10.65
C GLU A 123 2.76 -2.84 -11.18
N LEU A 124 2.55 -1.53 -11.32
CA LEU A 124 3.59 -0.58 -11.72
C LEU A 124 4.75 -0.54 -10.73
N ILE A 125 4.45 -0.56 -9.42
CA ILE A 125 5.48 -0.60 -8.38
C ILE A 125 6.23 -1.94 -8.42
N PHE A 126 5.51 -3.05 -8.61
CA PHE A 126 6.13 -4.37 -8.78
C PHE A 126 7.05 -4.44 -10.01
N GLU A 127 6.63 -3.84 -11.13
CA GLU A 127 7.41 -3.74 -12.36
C GLU A 127 8.73 -2.99 -12.14
N MET A 128 8.81 -2.04 -11.20
CA MET A 128 10.08 -1.39 -10.83
C MET A 128 11.08 -2.38 -10.21
N GLY A 129 10.61 -3.26 -9.31
CA GLY A 129 11.44 -4.31 -8.73
C GLY A 129 11.92 -5.32 -9.77
N VAL A 130 11.03 -5.74 -10.66
CA VAL A 130 11.35 -6.62 -11.80
C VAL A 130 12.41 -5.97 -12.70
N ALA A 131 12.24 -4.71 -13.08
CA ALA A 131 13.20 -3.97 -13.90
C ALA A 131 14.57 -3.82 -13.23
N ALA A 132 14.61 -3.77 -11.89
CA ALA A 132 15.84 -3.75 -11.09
C ALA A 132 16.46 -5.14 -10.87
N GLY A 133 15.94 -6.20 -11.50
CA GLY A 133 16.42 -7.57 -11.32
C GLY A 133 16.09 -8.17 -9.95
N LYS A 134 15.09 -7.61 -9.25
CA LYS A 134 14.62 -8.06 -7.93
C LYS A 134 13.11 -8.34 -7.99
N PRO A 135 12.65 -9.37 -8.72
CA PRO A 135 11.24 -9.73 -8.73
C PRO A 135 10.77 -9.96 -7.30
N GLY A 136 9.64 -9.36 -6.93
CA GLY A 136 9.12 -9.43 -5.56
C GLY A 136 9.53 -8.29 -4.64
N TRP A 137 10.54 -7.49 -5.01
CA TRP A 137 10.86 -6.27 -4.29
C TRP A 137 9.90 -5.15 -4.65
N MET A 138 9.06 -4.76 -3.68
CA MET A 138 8.19 -3.59 -3.74
C MET A 138 8.91 -2.40 -3.10
N ASN A 139 9.52 -1.52 -3.90
CA ASN A 139 10.15 -0.31 -3.39
C ASN A 139 9.12 0.78 -3.03
N LYS A 140 9.48 1.68 -2.12
CA LYS A 140 8.79 2.97 -1.96
C LYS A 140 9.00 3.80 -3.22
N PRO A 141 7.97 4.13 -4.01
CA PRO A 141 8.14 4.81 -5.29
C PRO A 141 8.21 6.34 -5.10
N TYR A 142 9.23 6.86 -4.40
CA TYR A 142 9.37 8.31 -4.17
C TYR A 142 9.38 9.08 -5.49
N GLY A 143 8.56 10.14 -5.60
CA GLY A 143 8.37 10.86 -6.87
C GLY A 143 7.92 9.97 -8.03
N PHE A 144 7.34 8.80 -7.73
CA PHE A 144 6.98 7.74 -8.67
C PHE A 144 8.17 7.09 -9.40
N ARG A 145 9.35 7.11 -8.78
CA ARG A 145 10.60 6.51 -9.26
C ARG A 145 11.03 5.30 -8.41
N PRO A 146 11.81 4.36 -8.98
CA PRO A 146 12.36 3.25 -8.21
C PRO A 146 13.24 3.75 -7.05
N SER A 147 13.23 3.03 -5.92
CA SER A 147 14.15 3.26 -4.81
C SER A 147 14.67 1.95 -4.22
N ASN A 148 15.71 2.04 -3.40
CA ASN A 148 16.23 0.92 -2.62
C ASN A 148 15.59 0.82 -1.22
N GLN A 149 14.52 1.57 -0.96
CA GLN A 149 13.82 1.57 0.32
C GLN A 149 12.50 0.81 0.22
N THR A 150 12.15 0.07 1.26
CA THR A 150 10.78 -0.46 1.46
C THR A 150 10.42 -0.43 2.95
N SER A 151 9.18 -0.74 3.28
CA SER A 151 8.78 -1.00 4.66
C SER A 151 7.93 -2.28 4.74
N PRO A 152 8.14 -3.17 5.72
CA PRO A 152 7.46 -4.46 5.80
C PRO A 152 5.93 -4.34 5.93
N ASP A 153 5.43 -3.35 6.66
CA ASP A 153 3.98 -3.10 6.83
C ASP A 153 3.27 -2.88 5.50
N GLN A 154 3.93 -2.25 4.52
CA GLN A 154 3.33 -1.98 3.21
C GLN A 154 3.04 -3.27 2.42
N TYR A 155 3.83 -4.33 2.62
CA TYR A 155 3.51 -5.63 2.02
C TYR A 155 2.25 -6.24 2.63
N SER A 156 1.96 -6.00 3.91
CA SER A 156 0.71 -6.48 4.52
C SER A 156 -0.51 -5.83 3.86
N ASP A 157 -0.45 -4.52 3.61
CA ASP A 157 -1.51 -3.79 2.91
C ASP A 157 -1.66 -4.24 1.45
N ALA A 158 -0.55 -4.43 0.73
CA ALA A 158 -0.56 -4.94 -0.63
C ALA A 158 -1.15 -6.35 -0.69
N CYS A 159 -0.70 -7.26 0.18
CA CYS A 159 -1.21 -8.62 0.28
C CYS A 159 -2.71 -8.63 0.59
N TRP A 160 -3.17 -7.78 1.52
CA TRP A 160 -4.57 -7.68 1.85
C TRP A 160 -5.41 -7.22 0.64
N GLY A 161 -4.97 -6.17 -0.06
CA GLY A 161 -5.60 -5.68 -1.28
C GLY A 161 -5.68 -6.74 -2.37
N LEU A 162 -4.53 -7.33 -2.72
CA LEU A 162 -4.41 -8.33 -3.77
C LEU A 162 -5.24 -9.58 -3.45
N PHE A 163 -5.15 -10.11 -2.23
CA PHE A 163 -5.90 -11.31 -1.83
C PHE A 163 -7.42 -11.06 -1.76
N THR A 164 -7.84 -9.87 -1.35
CA THR A 164 -9.27 -9.51 -1.35
C THR A 164 -9.78 -9.35 -2.77
N TYR A 165 -9.05 -8.65 -3.64
CA TYR A 165 -9.42 -8.46 -5.04
C TYR A 165 -9.44 -9.78 -5.81
N TYR A 166 -8.51 -10.72 -5.52
CA TYR A 166 -8.47 -12.04 -6.13
C TYR A 166 -9.84 -12.74 -6.21
N LYS A 167 -10.67 -12.59 -5.16
CA LYS A 167 -12.00 -13.21 -5.07
C LYS A 167 -12.96 -12.74 -6.17
N VAL A 168 -12.84 -11.49 -6.61
CA VAL A 168 -13.71 -10.87 -7.63
C VAL A 168 -12.99 -10.54 -8.94
N ALA A 169 -11.67 -10.63 -8.96
CA ALA A 169 -10.85 -10.32 -10.11
C ALA A 169 -11.10 -11.29 -11.29
N PRO A 170 -10.96 -10.82 -12.54
CA PRO A 170 -11.00 -11.69 -13.70
C PRO A 170 -9.80 -12.67 -13.70
N PRO A 171 -9.88 -13.80 -14.43
CA PRO A 171 -8.85 -14.85 -14.40
C PRO A 171 -7.43 -14.37 -14.69
N THR A 172 -7.26 -13.42 -15.62
CA THR A 172 -5.95 -12.85 -15.96
C THR A 172 -5.32 -12.10 -14.78
N ARG A 173 -6.13 -11.33 -14.04
CA ARG A 173 -5.69 -10.60 -12.85
C ARG A 173 -5.45 -11.53 -11.67
N ARG A 174 -6.24 -12.59 -11.51
CA ARG A 174 -5.99 -13.64 -10.51
C ARG A 174 -4.60 -14.27 -10.68
N ARG A 175 -4.27 -14.69 -11.90
CA ARG A 175 -2.95 -15.25 -12.20
C ARG A 175 -1.83 -14.24 -11.91
N ARG A 176 -2.02 -12.98 -12.27
CA ARG A 176 -1.04 -11.93 -11.99
C ARG A 176 -0.84 -11.69 -10.49
N ILE A 177 -1.92 -11.73 -9.71
CA ILE A 177 -1.87 -11.64 -8.24
C ILE A 177 -1.05 -12.81 -7.66
N GLU A 178 -1.29 -14.03 -8.13
CA GLU A 178 -0.53 -15.22 -7.73
C GLU A 178 0.97 -15.02 -7.99
N GLU A 179 1.33 -14.62 -9.21
CA GLU A 179 2.71 -14.32 -9.62
C GLU A 179 3.38 -13.27 -8.72
N MET A 180 2.69 -12.17 -8.42
CA MET A 180 3.22 -11.10 -7.57
C MET A 180 3.46 -11.59 -6.14
N ILE A 181 2.49 -12.27 -5.53
CA ILE A 181 2.58 -12.75 -4.14
C ILE A 181 3.66 -13.83 -3.99
N ILE A 182 3.76 -14.76 -4.95
CA ILE A 182 4.82 -15.77 -4.97
C ILE A 182 6.19 -15.08 -5.09
N ALA A 183 6.33 -14.10 -5.97
CA ALA A 183 7.57 -13.34 -6.10
C ALA A 183 7.92 -12.59 -4.80
N PHE A 184 6.94 -12.02 -4.07
CA PHE A 184 7.20 -11.42 -2.75
C PHE A 184 7.82 -12.44 -1.80
N ALA A 185 7.26 -13.64 -1.73
CA ALA A 185 7.76 -14.72 -0.87
C ALA A 185 9.18 -15.15 -1.25
N ASP A 186 9.43 -15.34 -2.55
CA ASP A 186 10.73 -15.74 -3.08
C ASP A 186 11.81 -14.68 -2.82
N TYR A 187 11.47 -13.41 -3.04
CA TYR A 187 12.38 -12.30 -2.76
C TYR A 187 12.82 -12.29 -1.30
N TRP A 188 11.85 -12.30 -0.38
CA TRP A 188 12.15 -12.22 1.05
C TRP A 188 12.93 -13.43 1.56
N ARG A 189 12.65 -14.64 1.05
CA ARG A 189 13.48 -15.82 1.32
C ARG A 189 14.90 -15.66 0.76
N GLY A 190 15.01 -15.15 -0.45
CA GLY A 190 16.29 -14.99 -1.15
C GLY A 190 17.24 -13.98 -0.49
N VAL A 191 16.71 -13.01 0.27
CA VAL A 191 17.50 -12.06 1.07
C VAL A 191 17.54 -12.43 2.55
N ASP A 192 17.13 -13.64 2.91
CA ASP A 192 16.97 -14.13 4.29
C ASP A 192 16.29 -13.10 5.20
N TYR A 193 15.20 -12.54 4.68
CA TYR A 193 14.36 -11.55 5.36
C TYR A 193 15.14 -10.34 5.89
N THR A 194 16.29 -10.02 5.30
CA THR A 194 17.11 -8.88 5.69
C THR A 194 16.66 -7.65 4.89
N LEU A 195 16.33 -6.59 5.61
CA LEU A 195 15.99 -5.29 5.05
C LEU A 195 17.11 -4.30 5.35
N THR A 196 17.59 -3.60 4.31
CA THR A 196 18.39 -2.39 4.47
C THR A 196 17.52 -1.16 4.23
N TYR A 197 17.39 -0.30 5.22
CA TYR A 197 16.61 0.94 5.16
C TYR A 197 17.43 2.10 5.75
N PHE A 198 17.59 3.18 5.00
CA PHE A 198 18.39 4.36 5.38
C PHE A 198 19.78 3.99 5.96
N GLY A 199 20.47 3.04 5.30
CA GLY A 199 21.81 2.59 5.67
C GLY A 199 21.87 1.66 6.89
N LYS A 200 20.74 1.30 7.49
CA LYS A 200 20.66 0.32 8.58
C LYS A 200 20.09 -0.99 8.07
N SER A 201 20.73 -2.09 8.42
CA SER A 201 20.21 -3.43 8.13
C SER A 201 19.61 -4.05 9.38
N TRP A 202 18.47 -4.71 9.23
CA TRP A 202 17.88 -5.54 10.27
C TRP A 202 17.18 -6.76 9.65
N SER A 203 17.02 -7.80 10.46
CA SER A 203 16.36 -9.04 10.06
C SER A 203 14.89 -9.01 10.45
N LEU A 204 13.99 -9.06 9.47
CA LEU A 204 12.55 -9.20 9.70
C LEU A 204 12.21 -10.58 10.31
N ARG A 205 13.10 -11.56 10.13
CA ARG A 205 13.00 -12.89 10.74
C ARG A 205 13.30 -12.83 12.24
N GLU A 206 14.36 -12.15 12.65
CA GLU A 206 14.75 -12.03 14.07
C GLU A 206 13.92 -11.00 14.84
N GLU A 207 13.32 -10.03 14.14
CA GLU A 207 12.35 -9.13 14.76
C GLU A 207 11.13 -9.91 15.26
N THR A 208 10.68 -9.60 16.48
CA THR A 208 9.52 -10.24 17.08
C THR A 208 8.26 -9.38 17.00
N GLY A 209 8.36 -8.20 16.38
CA GLY A 209 7.29 -7.23 16.14
C GLY A 209 6.60 -7.41 14.78
N TYR A 210 5.83 -6.41 14.33
CA TYR A 210 4.92 -6.51 13.18
C TYR A 210 5.57 -7.00 11.87
N SER A 211 6.86 -6.73 11.65
CA SER A 211 7.62 -7.16 10.47
C SER A 211 7.53 -8.67 10.21
N ASN A 212 7.60 -9.46 11.27
CA ASN A 212 7.52 -10.92 11.23
C ASN A 212 6.10 -11.41 10.89
N ALA A 213 5.06 -10.62 11.22
CA ALA A 213 3.68 -10.95 10.87
C ALA A 213 3.44 -10.73 9.37
N THR A 214 4.07 -9.70 8.80
CA THR A 214 4.08 -9.51 7.34
C THR A 214 4.71 -10.73 6.65
N THR A 215 5.87 -11.20 7.10
CA THR A 215 6.55 -12.33 6.45
C THR A 215 5.73 -13.60 6.56
N LEU A 216 5.11 -13.88 7.73
CA LEU A 216 4.14 -14.95 7.90
C LEU A 216 3.00 -14.87 6.87
N LEU A 217 2.40 -13.69 6.70
CA LEU A 217 1.30 -13.47 5.75
C LEU A 217 1.73 -13.78 4.31
N ILE A 218 2.87 -13.23 3.88
CA ILE A 218 3.41 -13.44 2.53
C ILE A 218 3.62 -14.94 2.26
N GLN A 219 4.29 -15.65 3.17
CA GLN A 219 4.58 -17.08 3.00
C GLN A 219 3.31 -17.93 3.01
N THR A 220 2.35 -17.60 3.89
CA THR A 220 1.05 -18.28 3.95
C THR A 220 0.28 -18.13 2.63
N LEU A 221 0.27 -16.93 2.04
CA LEU A 221 -0.41 -16.69 0.77
C LEU A 221 0.30 -17.37 -0.40
N ALA A 222 1.63 -17.38 -0.43
CA ALA A 222 2.40 -18.10 -1.45
C ALA A 222 2.15 -19.62 -1.38
N ASN A 223 2.15 -20.21 -0.18
CA ASN A 223 1.75 -21.61 0.01
C ASN A 223 0.33 -21.86 -0.49
N ARG A 224 -0.62 -20.97 -0.18
CA ARG A 224 -2.01 -21.12 -0.62
C ARG A 224 -2.14 -21.21 -2.14
N PHE A 225 -1.35 -20.44 -2.89
CA PHE A 225 -1.44 -20.41 -4.36
C PHE A 225 -0.65 -21.52 -5.03
N THR A 226 0.45 -21.98 -4.43
CA THR A 226 1.35 -22.97 -5.05
C THR A 226 1.12 -24.39 -4.54
N GLY A 227 0.67 -24.55 -3.30
CA GLY A 227 0.73 -25.81 -2.56
C GLY A 227 2.14 -26.24 -2.16
N ASP A 228 3.18 -25.41 -2.40
CA ASP A 228 4.56 -25.79 -2.12
C ASP A 228 4.83 -25.80 -0.60
N PRO A 229 5.21 -26.95 -0.01
CA PRO A 229 5.48 -27.05 1.42
C PRO A 229 6.64 -26.16 1.88
N ALA A 230 7.54 -25.75 0.99
CA ALA A 230 8.64 -24.86 1.35
C ALA A 230 8.14 -23.52 1.91
N TYR A 231 7.04 -22.97 1.38
CA TYR A 231 6.45 -21.73 1.91
C TYR A 231 5.74 -21.97 3.24
N LEU A 232 5.10 -23.12 3.42
CA LEU A 232 4.46 -23.48 4.69
C LEU A 232 5.49 -23.63 5.81
N LEU A 233 6.62 -24.30 5.53
CA LEU A 233 7.71 -24.44 6.49
C LEU A 233 8.28 -23.08 6.95
N GLU A 234 8.43 -22.12 6.02
CA GLU A 234 8.81 -20.75 6.38
C GLU A 234 7.73 -20.07 7.22
N ALA A 235 6.45 -20.21 6.85
CA ALA A 235 5.33 -19.64 7.59
C ALA A 235 5.25 -20.18 9.03
N GLU A 236 5.43 -21.48 9.24
CA GLU A 236 5.35 -22.15 10.55
C GLU A 236 6.46 -21.70 11.52
N TRP A 237 7.59 -21.20 11.01
CA TRP A 237 8.67 -20.69 11.86
C TRP A 237 8.28 -19.44 12.64
N PHE A 238 7.51 -18.54 12.03
CA PHE A 238 7.21 -17.21 12.57
C PHE A 238 6.37 -17.22 13.87
N PRO A 239 5.27 -18.00 13.99
CA PRO A 239 4.50 -18.10 15.22
C PRO A 239 5.27 -18.55 16.47
N ASP A 240 6.33 -19.36 16.31
CA ASP A 240 7.15 -19.84 17.42
C ASP A 240 8.15 -18.79 17.92
N HIS A 241 8.38 -17.73 17.14
CA HIS A 241 9.41 -16.71 17.40
C HIS A 241 8.82 -15.28 17.52
N GLN A 242 7.50 -15.13 17.55
CA GLN A 242 6.84 -13.83 17.67
C GLN A 242 6.62 -13.36 19.11
N THR A 243 6.50 -12.04 19.28
CA THR A 243 6.06 -11.42 20.55
C THR A 243 4.81 -10.56 20.39
N TRP A 244 4.14 -10.52 19.23
CA TRP A 244 2.95 -9.69 18.96
C TRP A 244 1.87 -9.84 20.01
N MET A 245 1.61 -11.08 20.45
CA MET A 245 0.60 -11.37 21.48
C MET A 245 1.01 -10.87 22.88
N GLN A 246 2.28 -10.54 23.09
CA GLN A 246 2.85 -10.09 24.37
C GLN A 246 3.13 -8.59 24.36
N THR A 247 3.49 -8.02 23.20
CA THR A 247 3.95 -6.64 23.03
C THR A 247 2.90 -5.74 22.38
N SER A 248 1.78 -6.27 21.86
CA SER A 248 0.75 -5.43 21.25
C SER A 248 0.27 -4.34 22.20
N THR A 249 0.28 -3.11 21.68
CA THR A 249 -0.17 -1.93 22.40
C THR A 249 -1.63 -2.04 22.82
N ALA A 250 -2.46 -2.82 22.13
CA ALA A 250 -3.86 -3.06 22.51
C ALA A 250 -3.98 -3.73 23.90
N LEU A 251 -3.16 -4.73 24.21
CA LEU A 251 -3.15 -5.37 25.53
C LEU A 251 -2.56 -4.45 26.61
N ASN A 252 -1.56 -3.63 26.24
CA ASN A 252 -1.01 -2.63 27.15
C ASN A 252 -1.95 -1.44 27.35
N TRP A 253 -2.80 -1.11 26.38
CA TRP A 253 -3.87 -0.12 26.50
C TRP A 253 -4.97 -0.62 27.42
N LEU A 254 -5.43 -1.86 27.25
CA LEU A 254 -6.43 -2.49 28.12
C LEU A 254 -5.97 -2.60 29.58
N LYS A 255 -4.66 -2.70 29.84
CA LYS A 255 -4.10 -2.66 31.20
C LYS A 255 -4.03 -1.25 31.80
N ARG A 256 -4.32 -0.20 31.02
CA ARG A 256 -4.32 1.21 31.44
C ARG A 256 -5.72 1.80 31.58
N ILE A 257 -6.77 1.03 31.30
CA ILE A 257 -8.18 1.35 31.57
C ILE A 257 -8.62 0.59 32.81
#